data_AF-A0A951Q4F0-F1
#
_entry.id   AF-A0A951Q4F0-F1
#
_cell.length_a   1.000
_cell.length_b   1.000
_cell.length_c   1.000
_cell.angle_alpha   90.00
_cell.angle_beta   90.00
_cell.angle_gamma   90.00
#
_symmetry.space_group_name_H-M   'P 1'
#
loop_
_entity.id
_entity.type
_entity.pdbx_description
1 polymer ?
#
loop_
_entity_poly.entity_id
_entity_poly.type
_entity_poly.pdbx_seq_one_letter_code
_entity_poly.pdbx_strand_id
1 'polypeptide(L)'
;MDKEFQNRLKHFTALKSKYQAIKNNDSSPSSPLYLILRKADLNIELNELESEFLLESGLVATLEIIGKEKNNRTQELLNLEIEFSQLKSKYKAKKHNISWVDSKLYYIILKLE
;
A
#
# COMPACT_ATOMS: atom_id res chain seq x y z
N MET A 1 -2.87 -9.62 30.82
CA MET A 1 -3.20 -8.95 29.53
C MET A 1 -2.91 -9.92 28.41
N ASP A 2 -3.83 -10.06 27.47
CA ASP A 2 -3.72 -10.95 26.32
C ASP A 2 -2.55 -10.55 25.40
N LYS A 3 -1.75 -11.53 24.95
CA LYS A 3 -0.61 -11.33 24.04
C LYS A 3 -1.05 -10.73 22.71
N GLU A 4 -2.23 -11.10 22.23
CA GLU A 4 -2.78 -10.57 20.98
C GLU A 4 -3.07 -9.07 21.08
N PHE A 5 -3.68 -8.64 22.19
CA PHE A 5 -3.95 -7.24 22.45
C PHE A 5 -2.66 -6.40 22.46
N GLN A 6 -1.61 -6.90 23.09
CA GLN A 6 -0.29 -6.23 23.10
C GLN A 6 0.34 -6.13 21.70
N ASN A 7 0.18 -7.16 20.87
CA ASN A 7 0.64 -7.11 19.48
C ASN A 7 -0.13 -6.05 18.68
N ARG A 8 -1.46 -5.95 18.87
CA ARG A 8 -2.26 -4.92 18.19
C ARG A 8 -1.89 -3.51 18.62
N LEU A 9 -1.59 -3.29 19.89
CA LEU A 9 -1.08 -2.00 20.39
C LEU A 9 0.23 -1.61 19.70
N LYS A 10 1.22 -2.49 19.70
CA LYS A 10 2.51 -2.25 19.03
C LYS A 10 2.33 -1.97 17.54
N HIS A 11 1.47 -2.74 16.89
CA HIS A 11 1.14 -2.53 15.48
C HIS A 11 0.49 -1.16 15.25
N PHE A 12 -0.45 -0.75 16.11
CA PHE A 12 -1.08 0.56 15.99
C PHE A 12 -0.08 1.69 16.16
N THR A 13 0.82 1.60 17.15
CA THR A 13 1.91 2.57 17.34
C THR A 13 2.78 2.69 16.08
N ALA A 14 3.16 1.57 15.47
CA ALA A 14 3.94 1.57 14.24
C ALA A 14 3.19 2.24 13.07
N LEU A 15 1.90 1.91 12.90
CA LEU A 15 1.04 2.52 11.88
C LEU A 15 0.89 4.03 12.07
N LYS A 16 0.68 4.49 13.30
CA LYS A 16 0.60 5.93 13.59
C LYS A 16 1.89 6.66 13.22
N SER A 17 3.04 6.05 13.49
CA SER A 17 4.34 6.61 13.10
C SER A 17 4.47 6.67 11.59
N LYS A 18 4.18 5.55 10.88
CA LYS A 18 4.24 5.47 9.41
C LYS A 18 3.38 6.51 8.72
N TYR A 19 2.14 6.70 9.18
CA TYR A 19 1.16 7.61 8.57
C TYR A 19 1.03 8.95 9.31
N GLN A 20 1.99 9.28 10.18
CA GLN A 20 2.05 10.53 10.94
C GLN A 20 0.78 10.87 11.73
N ALA A 21 0.01 9.87 12.15
CA ALA A 21 -1.21 10.03 12.96
C ALA A 21 -0.91 10.14 14.47
N ILE A 22 0.27 10.67 14.82
CA ILE A 22 0.78 10.73 16.20
C ILE A 22 -0.03 11.73 17.05
N LYS A 23 -0.67 12.72 16.41
CA LYS A 23 -1.55 13.69 17.06
C LYS A 23 -2.80 13.06 17.70
N ASN A 24 -3.17 11.85 17.30
CA ASN A 24 -4.30 11.15 17.89
C ASN A 24 -3.86 10.42 19.18
N ASN A 25 -4.47 10.78 20.31
CA ASN A 25 -4.13 10.22 21.63
C ASN A 25 -4.74 8.82 21.87
N ASP A 26 -5.72 8.40 21.08
CA ASP A 26 -6.40 7.12 21.23
C ASP A 26 -5.45 5.97 20.87
N SER A 27 -5.05 5.19 21.86
CA SER A 27 -4.18 4.03 21.65
C SER A 27 -4.95 2.72 21.55
N SER A 28 -6.28 2.75 21.56
CA SER A 28 -7.11 1.56 21.55
C SER A 28 -7.03 0.81 20.22
N PRO A 29 -6.77 -0.51 20.23
CA PRO A 29 -6.92 -1.37 19.06
C PRO A 29 -8.36 -1.50 18.55
N SER A 30 -9.33 -0.94 19.25
CA SER A 30 -10.73 -0.85 18.83
C SER A 30 -11.06 0.49 18.15
N SER A 31 -10.07 1.39 18.04
CA SER A 31 -10.23 2.71 17.43
C SER A 31 -10.55 2.60 15.93
N PRO A 32 -11.49 3.42 15.39
CA PRO A 32 -11.69 3.52 13.94
C PRO A 32 -10.40 3.86 13.20
N LEU A 33 -9.55 4.70 13.79
CA LEU A 33 -8.25 5.05 13.20
C LEU A 33 -7.36 3.82 12.99
N TYR A 34 -7.33 2.89 13.94
CA TYR A 34 -6.51 1.68 13.79
C TYR A 34 -6.98 0.82 12.60
N LEU A 35 -8.28 0.69 12.40
CA LEU A 35 -8.85 -0.05 11.28
C LEU A 35 -8.50 0.62 9.94
N ILE A 36 -8.65 1.95 9.87
CA ILE A 36 -8.35 2.74 8.68
C ILE A 36 -6.86 2.62 8.30
N LEU A 37 -5.96 2.83 9.26
CA LEU A 37 -4.52 2.73 8.99
C LEU A 37 -4.11 1.30 8.60
N ARG A 38 -4.74 0.28 9.19
CA ARG A 38 -4.50 -1.11 8.81
C ARG A 38 -4.98 -1.39 7.39
N LYS A 39 -6.15 -0.87 6.97
CA LYS A 39 -6.63 -1.00 5.59
C LYS A 39 -5.65 -0.37 4.61
N ALA A 40 -5.19 0.84 4.89
CA ALA A 40 -4.21 1.52 4.05
C ALA A 40 -2.87 0.74 3.93
N ASP A 41 -2.43 0.11 5.02
CA ASP A 41 -1.22 -0.71 5.05
C ASP A 41 -1.35 -2.01 4.24
N LEU A 42 -2.56 -2.59 4.24
CA LEU A 42 -2.93 -3.75 3.43
C LEU A 42 -3.26 -3.38 1.97
N ASN A 43 -3.06 -2.12 1.58
CA ASN A 43 -3.40 -1.60 0.25
C ASN A 43 -4.89 -1.75 -0.12
N ILE A 44 -5.77 -1.73 0.90
CA ILE A 44 -7.22 -1.72 0.72
C ILE A 44 -7.67 -0.26 0.60
N GLU A 45 -8.54 0.01 -0.37
CA GLU A 45 -9.07 1.34 -0.59
C GLU A 45 -9.89 1.86 0.60
N LEU A 46 -9.64 3.11 0.96
CA LEU A 46 -10.47 3.82 1.91
C LEU A 46 -11.75 4.26 1.22
N ASN A 47 -12.88 4.05 1.87
CA ASN A 47 -14.14 4.61 1.39
C ASN A 47 -14.25 6.11 1.77
N GLU A 48 -15.33 6.73 1.29
CA GLU A 48 -15.59 8.16 1.54
C GLU A 48 -15.71 8.46 3.04
N LEU A 49 -16.49 7.69 3.79
CA LEU A 49 -16.68 7.86 5.24
C LEU A 49 -15.36 7.74 6.04
N GLU A 50 -14.48 6.82 5.65
CA GLU A 50 -13.16 6.65 6.27
C GLU A 50 -12.24 7.83 5.96
N SER A 51 -12.36 8.41 4.77
CA SER A 51 -11.61 9.60 4.36
C SER A 51 -12.13 10.84 5.09
N GLU A 52 -13.46 11.01 5.18
CA GLU A 52 -14.13 12.06 5.95
C GLU A 52 -13.74 11.99 7.43
N PHE A 53 -13.74 10.79 8.03
CA PHE A 53 -13.29 10.61 9.42
C PHE A 53 -11.88 11.15 9.66
N LEU A 54 -10.94 10.93 8.73
CA LEU A 54 -9.58 11.46 8.84
C LEU A 54 -9.55 12.98 8.72
N LEU A 55 -10.36 13.57 7.83
CA LEU A 55 -10.48 15.01 7.68
C LEU A 55 -11.05 15.67 8.95
N GLU A 56 -12.17 15.17 9.45
CA GLU A 56 -12.84 15.66 10.67
C GLU A 56 -11.96 15.50 11.92
N SER A 57 -11.15 14.44 11.96
CA SER A 57 -10.18 14.20 13.04
C SER A 57 -8.92 15.07 12.96
N GLY A 58 -8.81 15.98 11.99
CA GLY A 58 -7.63 16.82 11.77
C GLY A 58 -6.40 16.04 11.28
N LEU A 59 -6.61 14.86 10.72
CA LEU A 59 -5.59 13.94 10.21
C LEU A 59 -5.41 14.07 8.69
N VAL A 60 -5.49 15.31 8.17
CA VAL A 60 -5.33 15.61 6.73
C VAL A 60 -3.99 15.09 6.20
N ALA A 61 -2.89 15.32 6.93
CA ALA A 61 -1.57 14.83 6.55
C ALA A 61 -1.50 13.29 6.47
N THR A 62 -2.23 12.59 7.34
CA THR A 62 -2.34 11.13 7.30
C THR A 62 -3.04 10.68 6.02
N LEU A 63 -4.14 11.33 5.64
CA LEU A 63 -4.87 11.05 4.40
C LEU A 63 -3.98 11.28 3.17
N GLU A 64 -3.24 12.39 3.14
CA GLU A 64 -2.29 12.70 2.06
C GLU A 64 -1.18 11.65 1.92
N ILE A 65 -0.61 11.19 3.04
CA ILE A 65 0.42 10.14 3.03
C ILE A 65 -0.16 8.83 2.49
N ILE A 66 -1.37 8.45 2.92
CA ILE A 66 -2.05 7.25 2.40
C ILE A 66 -2.26 7.36 0.89
N GLY A 67 -2.73 8.51 0.40
CA GLY A 67 -2.90 8.78 -1.03
C GLY A 67 -1.59 8.72 -1.81
N LYS A 68 -0.53 9.33 -1.29
CA LYS A 68 0.81 9.30 -1.90
C LYS A 68 1.36 7.89 -2.00
N GLU A 69 1.26 7.11 -0.93
CA GLU A 69 1.70 5.72 -0.89
C GLU A 69 0.94 4.86 -1.92
N LYS A 70 -0.38 5.06 -2.06
CA LYS A 70 -1.18 4.40 -3.10
C LYS A 70 -0.70 4.78 -4.50
N ASN A 71 -0.50 6.06 -4.76
CA ASN A 71 -0.05 6.54 -6.06
C ASN A 71 1.34 6.00 -6.43
N ASN A 72 2.28 5.99 -5.48
CA ASN A 72 3.61 5.42 -5.67
C ASN A 72 3.55 3.94 -6.07
N ARG A 73 2.69 3.15 -5.42
CA ARG A 73 2.50 1.73 -5.76
C ARG A 73 1.94 1.56 -7.17
N THR A 74 0.90 2.31 -7.53
CA THR A 74 0.33 2.27 -8.88
C THR A 74 1.37 2.63 -9.93
N GLN A 75 2.18 3.66 -9.67
CA GLN A 75 3.23 4.07 -10.59
C GLN A 75 4.29 2.98 -10.77
N GLU A 76 4.68 2.29 -9.69
CA GLU A 76 5.65 1.19 -9.77
C GLU A 76 5.11 0.01 -10.58
N LEU A 77 3.83 -0.35 -10.41
CA LEU A 77 3.20 -1.41 -11.21
C LEU A 77 3.17 -1.06 -12.71
N LEU A 78 2.96 0.22 -13.05
CA LEU A 78 3.02 0.69 -14.43
C LEU A 78 4.45 0.65 -14.98
N ASN A 79 5.44 1.04 -14.18
CA ASN A 79 6.85 0.98 -14.58
C ASN A 79 7.28 -0.45 -14.92
N LEU A 80 6.85 -1.44 -14.12
CA LEU A 80 7.14 -2.87 -14.36
C LEU A 80 6.47 -3.39 -15.65
N GLU A 81 5.26 -2.95 -15.97
CA GLU A 81 4.61 -3.32 -17.24
C GLU A 81 5.33 -2.69 -18.45
N ILE A 82 5.79 -1.44 -18.32
CA ILE A 82 6.59 -0.78 -19.36
C ILE A 82 7.91 -1.52 -19.57
N GLU A 83 8.63 -1.82 -18.48
CA GLU A 83 9.88 -2.59 -18.51
C GLU A 83 9.66 -3.95 -19.17
N PHE A 84 8.62 -4.68 -18.78
CA PHE A 84 8.34 -5.98 -19.38
C PHE A 84 8.03 -5.88 -20.88
N SER A 85 7.32 -4.85 -21.32
CA SER A 85 7.06 -4.59 -22.74
C SER A 85 8.35 -4.33 -23.53
N GLN A 86 9.29 -3.59 -22.95
CA GLN A 86 10.61 -3.35 -23.54
C GLN A 86 11.43 -4.64 -23.63
N LEU A 87 11.47 -5.42 -22.56
CA LEU A 87 12.14 -6.73 -22.51
C LEU A 87 11.55 -7.71 -23.54
N LYS A 88 10.22 -7.81 -23.66
CA LYS A 88 9.58 -8.62 -24.71
C LYS A 88 9.99 -8.19 -26.12
N SER A 89 10.21 -6.89 -26.34
CA SER A 89 10.69 -6.37 -27.61
C SER A 89 12.14 -6.77 -27.89
N LYS A 90 13.02 -6.60 -26.89
CA LYS A 90 14.46 -6.95 -26.98
C LYS A 90 14.67 -8.45 -27.28
N TYR A 91 13.94 -9.33 -26.59
CA TYR A 91 14.08 -10.79 -26.73
C TYR A 91 13.08 -11.42 -27.71
N LYS A 92 12.43 -10.61 -28.58
CA LYS A 92 11.48 -11.08 -29.62
C LYS A 92 10.30 -11.93 -29.08
N ALA A 93 9.90 -11.71 -27.83
CA ALA A 93 8.81 -12.41 -27.15
C ALA A 93 7.45 -11.68 -27.21
N LYS A 94 7.25 -10.80 -28.20
CA LYS A 94 6.03 -9.96 -28.34
C LYS A 94 4.72 -10.74 -28.44
N LYS A 95 4.76 -12.03 -28.81
CA LYS A 95 3.58 -12.91 -28.86
C LYS A 95 3.05 -13.31 -27.48
N HIS A 96 3.80 -13.01 -26.41
CA HIS A 96 3.41 -13.30 -25.04
C HIS A 96 2.48 -12.20 -24.49
N ASN A 97 1.20 -12.55 -24.32
CA ASN A 97 0.12 -11.62 -23.99
C ASN A 97 -0.30 -11.65 -22.50
N ILE A 98 0.48 -12.32 -21.65
CA ILE A 98 0.22 -12.34 -20.21
C ILE A 98 0.86 -11.08 -19.60
N SER A 99 0.20 -10.45 -18.62
CA SER A 99 0.76 -9.33 -17.85
C SER A 99 1.98 -9.78 -17.05
N TRP A 100 2.88 -8.85 -16.72
CA TRP A 100 4.07 -9.16 -15.93
C TRP A 100 3.74 -9.80 -14.57
N VAL A 101 2.59 -9.45 -13.97
CA VAL A 101 2.16 -9.96 -12.66
C VAL A 101 1.96 -11.48 -12.67
N ASP A 102 1.37 -11.99 -13.75
CA ASP A 102 1.04 -13.41 -13.89
C ASP A 102 2.10 -14.17 -14.71
N SER A 103 3.12 -13.47 -15.20
CA SER A 103 4.07 -14.03 -16.17
C SER A 103 5.36 -14.49 -15.51
N LYS A 104 5.60 -15.81 -15.56
CA LYS A 104 6.94 -16.37 -15.27
C LYS A 104 8.01 -15.86 -16.26
N LEU A 105 7.60 -15.38 -17.43
CA LEU A 105 8.51 -14.89 -18.46
C LEU A 105 9.21 -13.60 -18.03
N TYR A 106 8.53 -12.71 -17.29
CA TYR A 106 9.15 -11.48 -16.79
C TYR A 106 10.41 -11.80 -15.98
N TYR A 107 10.30 -12.70 -14.99
CA TYR A 107 11.44 -13.13 -14.17
C TYR A 107 12.56 -13.84 -14.95
N ILE A 108 12.19 -14.60 -15.99
CA ILE A 108 13.18 -15.28 -16.83
C ILE A 108 13.96 -14.26 -17.65
N ILE A 109 13.26 -13.34 -18.32
CA ILE A 109 13.92 -12.35 -19.17
C ILE A 109 14.73 -11.34 -18.34
N LEU A 110 14.24 -10.94 -17.16
CA LEU A 110 14.97 -10.06 -16.24
C LEU A 110 16.34 -10.64 -15.82
N LYS A 111 16.47 -11.98 -15.72
CA LYS A 111 17.75 -12.65 -15.44
C LYS A 111 18.71 -12.72 -16.63
N LEU A 112 18.21 -12.45 -17.84
CA LEU A 112 19.01 -12.44 -19.07
C LEU A 112 19.48 -11.04 -19.45
N GLU A 113 19.01 -10.02 -18.74
CA GLU A 113 19.53 -8.65 -18.80
C GLU A 113 20.91 -8.57 -18.13
#